data_AF-A0A2D7SRQ7-F1
#
_entry.id   AF-A0A2D7SRQ7-F1
#
_cell.length_a   1.000
_cell.length_b   1.000
_cell.length_c   1.000
_cell.angle_alpha   90.00
_cell.angle_beta   90.00
_cell.angle_gamma   90.00
#
_symmetry.space_group_name_H-M   'P 1'
#
loop_
_entity.id
_entity.type
_entity.pdbx_description
1 polymer ?
#
loop_
_entity_poly.entity_id
_entity_poly.type
_entity_poly.pdbx_seq_one_letter_code
_entity_poly.pdbx_strand_id
1 'polypeptide(L)'
;MINKITSIFILILSFFLFNLKVFSQENYEIYHNISSDNFFKNNNKIYEKIDVNKIDIDLLNANIFHLTNIQRQNNNLSDFTFSNSLYLSSSVHSNQMIANNFFDHINKKNNKFKLLRNRILLYDNSFRAIAENIVENNLLDYKTDKLIYYT
;
A
#
# COMPACT_ATOMS: atom_id res chain seq x y z
N MET A 1 7.72 -38.47 35.79
CA MET A 1 9.09 -38.14 35.35
C MET A 1 9.06 -37.93 33.84
N ILE A 2 9.05 -36.68 33.37
CA ILE A 2 8.97 -36.38 31.93
C ILE A 2 10.31 -36.79 31.31
N ASN A 3 10.28 -37.68 30.31
CA ASN A 3 11.49 -38.12 29.61
C ASN A 3 12.13 -36.92 28.89
N LYS A 4 13.47 -36.84 28.87
CA LYS A 4 14.21 -35.79 28.16
C LYS A 4 13.73 -35.61 26.71
N ILE A 5 13.38 -36.70 26.03
CA ILE A 5 12.87 -36.67 24.65
C ILE A 5 11.51 -35.97 24.56
N THR A 6 10.58 -36.27 25.48
CA THR A 6 9.28 -35.58 25.52
C THR A 6 9.44 -34.12 25.93
N SER A 7 10.41 -33.79 26.78
CA SER A 7 10.70 -32.40 27.17
C SER A 7 11.26 -31.58 26.00
N ILE A 8 12.15 -32.15 25.18
CA ILE A 8 12.68 -31.51 23.96
C ILE A 8 11.57 -31.32 22.91
N PHE A 9 10.70 -32.31 22.74
CA PHE A 9 9.59 -32.22 21.79
C PHE A 9 8.61 -31.11 22.18
N ILE A 10 8.30 -30.95 23.47
CA ILE A 10 7.46 -29.86 23.99
C ILE A 10 8.12 -28.49 23.75
N LEU A 11 9.45 -28.38 23.90
CA LEU A 11 10.19 -27.13 23.68
C LEU A 11 10.20 -26.71 22.19
N ILE A 12 10.32 -27.67 21.28
CA ILE A 12 10.25 -27.43 19.83
C ILE A 12 8.83 -27.04 19.42
N LEU A 13 7.83 -27.72 19.97
CA LEU A 13 6.41 -27.42 19.71
C LEU A 13 6.03 -26.02 20.22
N SER A 14 6.50 -25.62 21.41
CA SER A 14 6.28 -24.26 21.92
C SER A 14 7.00 -23.20 21.10
N PHE A 15 8.19 -23.49 20.56
CA PHE A 15 8.91 -22.59 19.65
C PHE A 15 8.18 -22.40 18.31
N PHE A 16 7.55 -23.46 17.79
CA PHE A 16 6.71 -23.36 16.58
C PHE A 16 5.41 -22.60 16.81
N LEU A 17 4.77 -22.76 17.97
CA LEU A 17 3.52 -22.06 18.32
C LEU A 17 3.73 -20.57 18.59
N PHE A 18 4.93 -20.15 19.03
CA PHE A 18 5.24 -18.73 19.26
C PHE A 18 5.49 -17.92 17.98
N ASN A 19 5.61 -18.58 16.82
CA ASN A 19 5.86 -17.92 15.53
C ASN A 19 4.60 -17.69 14.68
N LEU A 20 3.41 -17.98 15.21
CA LEU A 20 2.17 -17.50 14.63
C LEU A 20 2.01 -16.01 14.95
N LYS A 21 2.86 -15.17 14.37
CA LYS A 21 2.47 -13.79 14.11
C LYS A 21 1.25 -13.88 13.22
N VAL A 22 0.09 -13.57 13.79
CA VAL A 22 -1.10 -13.20 13.03
C VAL A 22 -0.63 -12.22 11.98
N PHE A 23 -0.62 -12.62 10.71
CA PHE A 23 -0.61 -11.66 9.63
C PHE A 23 -1.86 -10.83 9.87
N SER A 24 -1.69 -9.62 10.41
CA SER A 24 -2.75 -8.63 10.36
C SER A 24 -3.17 -8.56 8.91
N GLN A 25 -4.39 -8.99 8.58
CA GLN A 25 -5.01 -8.59 7.34
C GLN A 25 -4.91 -7.07 7.35
N GLU A 26 -4.13 -6.50 6.44
CA GLU A 26 -3.83 -5.08 6.47
C GLU A 26 -5.16 -4.32 6.41
N ASN A 27 -5.35 -3.40 7.36
CA ASN A 27 -6.60 -2.73 7.66
C ASN A 27 -7.07 -1.78 6.52
N TYR A 28 -6.31 -1.69 5.42
CA TYR A 28 -6.58 -0.78 4.30
C TYR A 28 -7.83 -1.14 3.52
N GLU A 29 -8.25 -2.41 3.47
CA GLU A 29 -9.45 -2.82 2.69
C GLU A 29 -10.72 -2.13 3.24
N ILE A 30 -10.74 -1.81 4.54
CA ILE A 30 -11.85 -1.10 5.18
C ILE A 30 -12.09 0.26 4.54
N TYR A 31 -11.01 0.96 4.14
CA TYR A 31 -11.15 2.26 3.49
C TYR A 31 -11.81 2.17 2.13
N HIS A 32 -11.62 1.06 1.41
CA HIS A 32 -11.98 0.94 0.00
C HIS A 32 -13.34 0.26 -0.25
N ASN A 33 -13.90 -0.41 0.76
CA ASN A 33 -15.19 -1.10 0.69
C ASN A 33 -16.40 -0.20 1.03
N ILE A 34 -16.25 1.11 0.88
CA ILE A 34 -17.29 2.12 1.13
C ILE A 34 -17.36 3.11 -0.05
N SER A 35 -18.45 3.85 -0.17
CA SER A 35 -18.55 4.92 -1.16
C SER A 35 -17.57 6.06 -0.84
N SER A 36 -17.16 6.82 -1.86
CA SER A 36 -16.31 8.01 -1.67
C SER A 36 -16.94 9.01 -0.69
N ASP A 37 -18.24 9.27 -0.78
CA ASP A 37 -18.93 10.14 0.19
C ASP A 37 -18.80 9.66 1.63
N ASN A 38 -18.96 8.35 1.87
CA ASN A 38 -18.83 7.79 3.20
C ASN A 38 -17.38 7.81 3.69
N PHE A 39 -16.41 7.61 2.79
CA PHE A 39 -14.99 7.73 3.11
C PHE A 39 -14.66 9.13 3.63
N PHE A 40 -15.05 10.19 2.90
CA PHE A 40 -14.75 11.57 3.31
C PHE A 40 -15.54 12.04 4.55
N LYS A 41 -16.73 11.47 4.81
CA LYS A 41 -17.51 11.75 6.02
C LYS A 41 -16.94 11.08 7.27
N ASN A 42 -16.36 9.89 7.14
CA ASN A 42 -15.95 9.08 8.28
C ASN A 42 -14.47 9.28 8.67
N ASN A 43 -13.65 9.90 7.82
CA ASN A 43 -12.20 9.98 8.00
C ASN A 43 -11.70 11.42 8.18
N ASN A 44 -12.05 12.09 9.28
CA ASN A 44 -11.65 13.48 9.53
C ASN A 44 -10.12 13.73 9.50
N LYS A 45 -9.32 12.70 9.78
CA LYS A 45 -7.84 12.75 9.77
C LYS A 45 -7.26 13.21 8.42
N ILE A 46 -7.99 13.03 7.31
CA ILE A 46 -7.54 13.45 5.97
C ILE A 46 -7.46 14.98 5.81
N TYR A 47 -8.11 15.74 6.69
CA TYR A 47 -8.09 17.20 6.69
C TYR A 47 -7.02 17.77 7.64
N GLU A 48 -6.29 16.92 8.36
CA GLU A 48 -5.24 17.33 9.28
C GLU A 48 -3.90 17.51 8.55
N LYS A 49 -3.01 18.34 9.12
CA LYS A 49 -1.63 18.46 8.62
C LYS A 49 -0.93 17.10 8.74
N ILE A 50 -0.29 16.66 7.66
CA ILE A 50 0.49 15.41 7.63
C ILE A 50 1.68 15.51 8.58
N ASP A 51 1.84 14.52 9.47
CA ASP A 51 3.11 14.29 10.17
C ASP A 51 4.07 13.54 9.25
N VAL A 52 5.05 14.26 8.71
CA VAL A 52 6.07 13.76 7.80
C VAL A 52 6.91 12.61 8.38
N ASN A 53 7.01 12.50 9.71
CA ASN A 53 7.75 11.40 10.34
C ASN A 53 6.90 10.14 10.52
N LYS A 54 5.58 10.26 10.33
CA LYS A 54 4.61 9.19 10.59
C LYS A 54 3.44 9.27 9.61
N ILE A 55 3.76 9.19 8.33
CA ILE A 55 2.76 9.23 7.25
C ILE A 55 1.92 7.96 7.29
N ASP A 56 0.60 8.16 7.29
CA ASP A 56 -0.39 7.08 7.17
C ASP A 56 -0.58 6.74 5.68
N ILE A 57 0.26 5.83 5.17
CA ILE A 57 0.29 5.48 3.75
C ILE A 57 -1.02 4.84 3.28
N ASP A 58 -1.66 4.04 4.12
CA ASP A 58 -2.94 3.40 3.79
C ASP A 58 -4.04 4.45 3.61
N LEU A 59 -4.14 5.41 4.54
CA LEU A 59 -5.10 6.50 4.44
C LEU A 59 -4.81 7.41 3.24
N LEU A 60 -3.53 7.68 2.95
CA LEU A 60 -3.13 8.45 1.77
C LEU A 60 -3.54 7.75 0.47
N ASN A 61 -3.26 6.45 0.35
CA ASN A 61 -3.63 5.64 -0.81
C ASN A 61 -5.16 5.61 -1.00
N ALA A 62 -5.92 5.43 0.09
CA ALA A 62 -7.37 5.46 0.05
C ALA A 62 -7.91 6.83 -0.40
N ASN A 63 -7.31 7.92 0.08
CA ASN A 63 -7.69 9.27 -0.34
C ASN A 63 -7.52 9.46 -1.86
N ILE A 64 -6.39 9.02 -2.42
CA ILE A 64 -6.14 9.06 -3.87
C ILE A 64 -7.20 8.23 -4.63
N PHE A 65 -7.51 7.03 -4.16
CA PHE A 65 -8.53 6.17 -4.77
C PHE A 65 -9.91 6.85 -4.79
N HIS A 66 -10.36 7.40 -3.67
CA HIS A 66 -11.68 8.02 -3.57
C HIS A 66 -11.76 9.35 -4.35
N LEU A 67 -10.71 10.18 -4.32
CA LEU A 67 -10.63 11.38 -5.15
C LEU A 67 -10.66 11.04 -6.65
N THR A 68 -10.02 9.93 -7.05
CA THR A 68 -10.09 9.45 -8.43
C THR A 68 -11.52 9.11 -8.82
N ASN A 69 -12.26 8.40 -7.97
CA ASN A 69 -13.68 8.09 -8.24
C ASN A 69 -14.56 9.35 -8.26
N ILE A 70 -14.35 10.32 -7.38
CA ILE A 70 -15.05 11.62 -7.45
C ILE A 70 -14.79 12.29 -8.81
N GLN A 71 -13.54 12.30 -9.26
CA GLN A 71 -13.22 12.87 -10.56
C GLN A 71 -13.87 12.11 -11.71
N ARG A 72 -14.01 10.79 -11.62
CA ARG A 72 -14.74 9.97 -12.61
C ARG A 72 -16.22 10.32 -12.65
N GLN A 73 -16.85 10.45 -11.49
CA GLN A 73 -18.26 10.85 -11.37
C GLN A 73 -18.51 12.22 -12.00
N ASN A 74 -17.63 13.20 -11.73
CA ASN A 74 -17.68 14.53 -12.36
C ASN A 74 -17.58 14.48 -13.90
N ASN A 75 -17.00 13.42 -14.45
CA ASN A 75 -16.88 13.18 -15.88
C ASN A 75 -17.90 12.15 -16.41
N ASN A 76 -18.94 11.82 -15.63
CA ASN A 76 -19.97 10.83 -15.96
C ASN A 76 -19.42 9.42 -16.28
N LEU A 77 -18.30 9.04 -15.65
CA LEU A 77 -17.69 7.73 -15.75
C LEU A 77 -18.04 6.88 -14.52
N SER A 78 -18.24 5.58 -14.70
CA SER A 78 -18.49 4.64 -13.61
C SER A 78 -17.32 4.56 -12.64
N ASP A 79 -17.58 4.41 -11.34
CA ASP A 79 -16.54 4.27 -10.33
C ASP A 79 -15.62 3.07 -10.60
N PHE A 80 -14.34 3.21 -10.25
CA PHE A 80 -13.45 2.08 -10.12
C PHE A 80 -13.79 1.26 -8.87
N THR A 81 -13.69 -0.05 -9.00
CA THR A 81 -13.70 -0.99 -7.88
C THR A 81 -12.28 -1.20 -7.38
N PHE A 82 -12.11 -1.25 -6.06
CA PHE A 82 -10.82 -1.57 -5.47
C PHE A 82 -10.38 -2.99 -5.82
N SER A 83 -9.08 -3.16 -6.02
CA SER A 83 -8.46 -4.45 -6.29
C SER A 83 -7.23 -4.59 -5.43
N ASN A 84 -7.24 -5.59 -4.55
CA ASN A 84 -6.11 -5.91 -3.69
C ASN A 84 -4.86 -6.26 -4.52
N SER A 85 -5.00 -7.00 -5.63
CA SER A 85 -3.88 -7.35 -6.50
C SER A 85 -3.20 -6.12 -7.11
N LEU A 86 -3.98 -5.11 -7.51
CA LEU A 86 -3.44 -3.84 -8.00
C LEU A 86 -2.78 -3.02 -6.89
N TYR A 87 -3.37 -3.00 -5.69
CA TYR A 87 -2.82 -2.32 -4.51
C TYR A 87 -1.45 -2.87 -4.10
N LEU A 88 -1.32 -4.19 -4.03
CA LEU A 88 -0.05 -4.84 -3.70
C LEU A 88 0.99 -4.61 -4.80
N SER A 89 0.58 -4.71 -6.07
CA SER A 89 1.46 -4.45 -7.21
C SER A 89 1.99 -3.01 -7.24
N SER A 90 1.15 -2.00 -6.97
CA SER A 90 1.56 -0.60 -6.93
C SER A 90 2.49 -0.33 -5.75
N SER A 91 2.15 -0.84 -4.56
CA SER A 91 2.98 -0.75 -3.35
C SER A 91 4.37 -1.34 -3.56
N VAL A 92 4.46 -2.51 -4.20
CA VAL A 92 5.75 -3.12 -4.57
C VAL A 92 6.54 -2.22 -5.52
N HIS A 93 5.91 -1.62 -6.54
CA HIS A 93 6.62 -0.75 -7.48
C HIS A 93 7.15 0.52 -6.82
N SER A 94 6.34 1.20 -6.01
CA SER A 94 6.76 2.37 -5.23
C SER A 94 7.92 2.05 -4.30
N ASN A 95 7.85 0.92 -3.58
CA ASN A 95 8.95 0.49 -2.71
C ASN A 95 10.22 0.15 -3.49
N GLN A 96 10.10 -0.44 -4.69
CA GLN A 96 11.26 -0.71 -5.55
C GLN A 96 11.90 0.58 -6.06
N MET A 97 11.10 1.58 -6.44
CA MET A 97 11.55 2.90 -6.87
C MET A 97 12.39 3.57 -5.78
N ILE A 98 11.89 3.57 -4.54
CA ILE A 98 12.61 4.09 -3.36
C ILE A 98 13.89 3.29 -3.10
N ALA A 99 13.76 1.97 -2.93
CA ALA A 99 14.88 1.12 -2.50
C ALA A 99 16.04 1.07 -3.50
N ASN A 100 15.77 1.29 -4.78
CA ASN A 100 16.78 1.25 -5.84
C ASN A 100 17.07 2.62 -6.46
N ASN A 101 16.56 3.71 -5.86
CA ASN A 101 16.76 5.09 -6.27
C ASN A 101 16.49 5.31 -7.78
N PHE A 102 15.27 5.01 -8.23
CA PHE A 102 14.82 5.30 -9.60
C PHE A 102 13.35 5.74 -9.62
N PHE A 103 12.98 6.54 -10.61
CA PHE A 103 11.60 6.93 -10.87
C PHE A 103 11.26 6.66 -12.35
N ASP A 104 10.68 5.48 -12.61
CA ASP A 104 10.36 5.00 -13.97
C ASP A 104 9.28 3.91 -13.87
N HIS A 105 8.45 3.76 -14.90
CA HIS A 105 7.53 2.63 -15.04
C HIS A 105 8.28 1.29 -15.16
N ILE A 106 9.51 1.32 -15.68
CA ILE A 106 10.34 0.14 -15.93
C ILE A 106 11.41 0.00 -14.84
N ASN A 107 11.29 -1.03 -14.00
CA ASN A 107 12.34 -1.39 -13.05
C ASN A 107 13.47 -2.17 -13.76
N LYS A 108 14.54 -1.47 -14.13
CA LYS A 108 15.73 -2.06 -14.79
C LYS A 108 16.60 -2.89 -13.84
N LYS A 109 16.39 -2.81 -12.52
CA LYS A 109 17.20 -3.45 -11.49
C LYS A 109 16.68 -4.85 -11.12
N ASN A 110 15.40 -5.11 -11.32
CA ASN A 110 14.78 -6.39 -10.99
C ASN A 110 13.85 -6.89 -12.10
N ASN A 111 14.27 -7.95 -12.80
CA ASN A 111 13.49 -8.55 -13.90
C ASN A 111 12.11 -9.04 -13.47
N LYS A 112 11.94 -9.53 -12.22
CA LYS A 112 10.66 -9.99 -11.69
C LYS A 112 9.65 -8.84 -11.58
N PHE A 113 10.11 -7.64 -11.24
CA PHE A 113 9.26 -6.46 -11.05
C PHE A 113 9.37 -5.44 -12.20
N LYS A 114 9.99 -5.83 -13.31
CA LYS A 114 10.41 -4.93 -14.38
C LYS A 114 9.27 -4.16 -15.02
N LEU A 115 8.25 -4.86 -15.48
CA LEU A 115 7.09 -4.28 -16.19
C LEU A 115 5.86 -4.32 -15.30
N LEU A 116 4.92 -3.40 -15.50
CA LEU A 116 3.62 -3.39 -14.82
C LEU A 116 2.94 -4.75 -14.85
N ARG A 117 2.89 -5.38 -16.04
CA ARG A 117 2.33 -6.72 -16.21
C ARG A 117 3.03 -7.76 -15.32
N ASN A 118 4.36 -7.73 -15.25
CA ASN A 118 5.11 -8.70 -14.45
C ASN A 118 4.77 -8.59 -12.96
N ARG A 119 4.53 -7.36 -12.48
CA ARG A 119 4.15 -7.08 -11.09
C ARG A 119 2.73 -7.56 -10.77
N ILE A 120 1.76 -7.22 -11.63
CA ILE A 120 0.36 -7.62 -11.46
C ILE A 120 0.20 -9.14 -11.51
N LEU A 121 0.89 -9.81 -12.45
CA LEU A 121 0.82 -11.28 -12.63
C LEU A 121 1.27 -12.10 -11.41
N LEU A 122 1.94 -11.48 -10.43
CA LEU A 122 2.27 -12.15 -9.16
C LEU A 122 1.04 -12.37 -8.28
N TYR A 123 -0.02 -11.61 -8.52
CA TYR A 123 -1.23 -11.58 -7.70
C TYR A 123 -2.48 -11.96 -8.49
N ASP A 124 -2.58 -11.54 -9.76
CA ASP A 124 -3.78 -11.73 -10.58
C ASP A 124 -3.44 -11.63 -12.09
N ASN A 125 -4.05 -12.49 -12.91
CA ASN A 125 -3.85 -12.52 -14.36
C ASN A 125 -5.12 -12.24 -15.17
N SER A 126 -6.22 -11.84 -14.53
CA SER A 126 -7.54 -11.65 -15.14
C SER A 126 -7.70 -10.33 -15.92
N PHE A 127 -6.76 -9.39 -15.76
CA PHE A 127 -6.86 -8.06 -16.38
C PHE A 127 -6.61 -8.09 -17.89
N ARG A 128 -7.61 -7.63 -18.65
CA ARG A 128 -7.53 -7.49 -20.12
C ARG A 128 -6.65 -6.33 -20.56
N ALA A 129 -6.73 -5.21 -19.85
CA ALA A 129 -5.95 -4.00 -20.10
C ALA A 129 -5.48 -3.41 -18.77
N ILE A 130 -4.28 -2.81 -18.79
CA ILE A 130 -3.62 -2.24 -17.61
C ILE A 130 -2.90 -0.96 -18.01
N ALA A 131 -2.89 0.01 -17.11
CA ALA A 131 -2.16 1.28 -17.22
C ALA A 131 -1.70 1.70 -15.82
N GLU A 132 -0.71 2.58 -15.74
CA GLU A 132 -0.12 3.04 -14.49
C GLU A 132 0.16 4.54 -14.56
N ASN A 133 -0.21 5.25 -13.50
CA ASN A 133 0.25 6.61 -13.23
C ASN A 133 1.24 6.54 -12.07
N ILE A 134 2.39 7.22 -12.20
CA ILE A 134 3.38 7.37 -11.12
C ILE A 134 3.60 8.85 -10.83
N VAL A 135 3.87 9.17 -9.57
CA VAL A 135 4.20 10.53 -9.13
C VAL A 135 5.29 10.44 -8.06
N GLU A 136 6.27 11.33 -8.16
CA GLU A 136 7.22 11.64 -7.10
C GLU A 136 6.82 13.01 -6.55
N ASN A 137 6.60 13.09 -5.25
CA ASN A 137 6.21 14.34 -4.60
C ASN A 137 7.14 14.62 -3.44
N ASN A 138 7.72 15.81 -3.44
CA ASN A 138 8.52 16.30 -2.32
C ASN A 138 7.55 16.87 -1.30
N LEU A 139 7.43 16.22 -0.13
CA LEU A 139 6.64 16.76 0.96
C LEU A 139 7.25 18.09 1.41
N LEU A 140 6.46 19.16 1.32
CA LEU A 140 6.85 20.48 1.77
C LEU A 140 6.37 20.66 3.21
N ASP A 141 7.30 20.75 4.17
CA ASP A 141 6.96 21.23 5.51
C ASP A 141 7.22 22.73 5.59
N TYR A 142 6.16 23.49 5.80
CA TYR A 142 6.25 24.89 6.18
C TYR A 142 6.47 24.97 7.69
N LYS A 143 7.73 25.02 8.10
CA LYS A 143 8.12 25.47 9.44
C LYS A 143 8.75 26.85 9.30
N THR A 144 7.99 27.89 9.65
CA THR A 144 8.48 29.27 9.90
C THR A 144 9.46 29.78 8.84
N ASP A 145 8.96 30.43 7.79
CA ASP A 145 9.71 31.09 6.70
C ASP A 145 10.81 30.28 5.99
N LYS A 146 10.95 28.98 6.28
CA LYS A 146 11.92 28.08 5.65
C LYS A 146 11.21 26.88 5.05
N LEU A 147 11.48 26.66 3.76
CA LEU A 147 11.04 25.48 3.02
C LEU A 147 12.01 24.33 3.32
N ILE A 148 11.52 23.25 3.92
CA ILE A 148 12.31 22.04 4.14
C ILE A 148 11.81 20.96 3.18
N TYR A 149 12.75 20.38 2.43
CA TYR A 149 12.50 19.22 1.57
C TYR A 149 12.77 17.95 2.36
N TYR A 150 11.81 17.04 2.35
CA TYR A 150 12.03 15.65 2.75
C TYR A 150 12.32 14.85 1.48
N THR A 151 13.60 14.51 1.28
CA THR A 151 14.07 13.56 0.25
C THR A 151 14.19 12.17 0.81
#